data_AF-A0A8J3FPP8-F1
#
_entry.id   AF-A0A8J3FPP8-F1
#
_cell.length_a   1.000
_cell.length_b   1.000
_cell.length_c   1.000
_cell.angle_alpha   90.00
_cell.angle_beta   90.00
_cell.angle_gamma   90.00
#
_symmetry.space_group_name_H-M   'P 1'
#
loop_
_entity.id
_entity.type
_entity.pdbx_description
1 polymer ?
#
loop_
_entity_poly.entity_id
_entity_poly.type
_entity_poly.pdbx_seq_one_letter_code
_entity_poly.pdbx_strand_id
1 'polypeptide(L)'
;MRAALELDGPAAGTRLADQLRLAWVAAGRPSMSTLGDHVGYSKATISKVLSGKMAPAWRLVVKLGRELGVSTATVQQEWHPLWIAADSHRWRVPSSSRPAYGAGESCQTCGCWVTDIDRHRAWHEDLNERTARAAESLRWATLRDALPRRDRP
;
A
#
# COMPACT_ATOMS: atom_id res chain seq x y z
N MET A 1 -13.32 10.29 27.69
CA MET A 1 -12.38 11.03 26.82
C MET A 1 -11.04 10.29 26.83
N ARG A 2 -10.77 9.45 25.82
CA ARG A 2 -9.49 8.73 25.71
C ARG A 2 -8.45 9.73 25.20
N ALA A 3 -7.39 9.95 25.98
CA ALA A 3 -6.17 10.56 25.47
C ALA A 3 -5.75 9.76 24.23
N ALA A 4 -5.87 10.38 23.06
CA ALA A 4 -5.19 9.93 21.87
C ALA A 4 -3.70 10.16 22.14
N LEU A 5 -3.11 9.26 22.93
CA LEU A 5 -1.67 9.09 22.99
C LEU A 5 -1.24 8.95 21.54
N GLU A 6 -0.57 9.98 21.03
CA GLU A 6 0.25 9.90 19.84
C GLU A 6 1.11 8.65 20.00
N LEU A 7 0.67 7.55 19.38
CA LEU A 7 1.38 6.30 19.41
C LEU A 7 2.63 6.52 18.58
N ASP A 8 3.77 6.64 19.28
CA ASP A 8 5.08 6.67 18.65
C ASP A 8 5.19 5.52 17.64
N GLY A 9 5.45 5.85 16.37
CA GLY A 9 5.34 4.92 15.25
C GLY A 9 6.20 3.65 15.40
N PRO A 10 7.49 3.77 15.77
CA PRO A 10 8.33 2.63 16.11
C PRO A 10 7.75 1.78 17.25
N ALA A 11 7.29 2.40 18.34
CA ALA A 11 6.67 1.69 19.44
C ALA A 11 5.39 0.95 19.01
N ALA A 12 4.58 1.55 18.13
CA ALA A 12 3.37 0.94 17.56
C ALA A 12 3.70 -0.30 16.72
N GLY A 13 4.76 -0.24 15.91
CA GLY A 13 5.24 -1.37 15.12
C GLY A 13 5.70 -2.55 15.99
N THR A 14 6.47 -2.27 17.04
CA THR A 14 6.90 -3.29 18.01
C THR A 14 5.69 -3.93 18.71
N ARG A 15 4.74 -3.11 19.18
CA ARG A 15 3.51 -3.61 19.82
C ARG A 15 2.69 -4.49 18.89
N LEU A 16 2.56 -4.12 17.62
CA LEU A 16 1.87 -4.95 16.62
C LEU A 16 2.56 -6.29 16.42
N ALA A 17 3.89 -6.31 16.33
CA ALA A 17 4.66 -7.55 16.19
C ALA A 17 4.49 -8.46 17.43
N ASP A 18 4.46 -7.89 18.63
CA ASP A 18 4.21 -8.63 19.86
C ASP A 18 2.79 -9.21 19.91
N GLN A 19 1.77 -8.45 19.52
CA GLN A 19 0.39 -8.92 19.41
C GLN A 19 0.26 -10.10 18.43
N LEU A 20 0.90 -10.01 17.25
CA LEU A 20 0.95 -11.12 16.29
C LEU A 20 1.67 -12.34 16.86
N ARG A 21 2.75 -12.15 17.61
CA ARG A 21 3.50 -13.24 18.25
C ARG A 21 2.68 -13.92 19.35
N LEU A 22 1.96 -13.14 20.17
CA LEU A 22 1.06 -13.66 21.20
C LEU A 22 -0.07 -14.48 20.57
N ALA A 23 -0.71 -13.98 19.51
CA ALA A 23 -1.72 -14.72 18.76
C ALA A 23 -1.17 -16.02 18.17
N TRP A 24 0.07 -15.99 17.64
CA TRP A 24 0.73 -17.19 17.12
C TRP A 24 0.99 -18.25 18.20
N VAL A 25 1.38 -17.82 19.41
CA VAL A 25 1.55 -18.72 20.56
C VAL A 25 0.20 -19.28 21.01
N ALA A 26 -0.83 -18.44 21.11
CA ALA A 26 -2.19 -18.84 21.50
C ALA A 26 -2.82 -19.85 20.52
N ALA A 27 -2.50 -19.75 19.24
CA ALA A 27 -2.93 -20.70 18.20
C ALA A 27 -2.14 -22.03 18.22
N GLY A 28 -1.30 -22.28 19.23
CA GLY A 28 -0.52 -23.52 19.33
C GLY A 28 0.76 -23.54 18.51
N ARG A 29 1.26 -22.36 18.10
CA ARG A 29 2.51 -22.20 17.32
C ARG A 29 2.51 -23.00 16.01
N PRO A 30 1.51 -22.81 15.13
CA PRO A 30 1.47 -23.49 13.84
C PRO A 30 2.77 -23.26 13.08
N SER A 31 3.16 -24.26 12.27
CA SER A 31 4.42 -24.20 11.54
C SER A 31 4.43 -23.00 10.58
N MET A 32 5.59 -22.35 10.43
CA MET A 32 5.72 -21.21 9.52
C MET A 32 5.48 -21.56 8.05
N SER A 33 5.67 -22.84 7.68
CA SER A 33 5.37 -23.31 6.32
C SER A 33 3.86 -23.35 6.10
N THR A 34 3.13 -24.00 7.02
CA THR A 34 1.67 -24.09 6.99
C THR A 34 1.01 -22.70 6.97
N LEU A 35 1.47 -21.80 7.84
CA LEU A 35 1.03 -20.40 7.83
C LEU A 35 1.31 -19.72 6.48
N GLY A 36 2.50 -19.96 5.91
CA GLY A 36 2.91 -19.43 4.61
C GLY A 36 1.97 -19.85 3.48
N ASP A 37 1.63 -21.13 3.44
CA ASP A 37 0.75 -21.71 2.43
C ASP A 37 -0.68 -21.12 2.55
N HIS A 38 -1.19 -20.96 3.77
CA HIS A 38 -2.53 -20.41 3.99
C HIS A 38 -2.65 -18.91 3.68
N VAL A 39 -1.65 -18.11 4.11
CA VAL A 39 -1.70 -16.66 3.90
C VAL A 39 -1.16 -16.24 2.53
N GLY A 40 -0.45 -17.11 1.82
CA GLY A 40 0.16 -16.85 0.52
C GLY A 40 1.42 -15.99 0.61
N TYR A 41 2.25 -16.20 1.63
CA TYR A 41 3.51 -15.49 1.84
C TYR A 41 4.63 -16.46 2.21
N SER A 42 5.87 -16.11 1.88
CA SER A 42 7.01 -16.98 2.20
C SER A 42 7.22 -17.15 3.71
N LYS A 43 7.75 -18.30 4.13
CA LYS A 43 8.19 -18.57 5.52
C LYS A 43 9.12 -17.47 6.06
N ALA A 44 10.05 -16.99 5.22
CA ALA A 44 10.99 -15.94 5.62
C ALA A 44 10.30 -14.60 5.90
N THR A 45 9.31 -14.23 5.08
CA THR A 45 8.48 -13.04 5.26
C THR A 45 7.76 -13.10 6.61
N ILE A 46 7.07 -14.20 6.90
CA ILE A 46 6.30 -14.37 8.14
C ILE A 46 7.22 -14.33 9.36
N SER A 47 8.36 -15.02 9.30
CA SER A 47 9.37 -14.99 10.37
C SER A 47 9.88 -13.57 10.67
N LYS A 48 10.15 -12.76 9.63
CA LYS A 48 10.55 -11.35 9.81
C LYS A 48 9.44 -10.49 10.42
N VAL A 49 8.18 -10.69 10.02
CA VAL A 49 7.03 -9.98 10.61
C VAL A 49 6.87 -10.33 12.09
N LEU A 50 6.84 -11.62 12.44
CA LEU A 50 6.64 -12.07 13.81
C LEU A 50 7.81 -11.71 14.74
N SER A 51 9.01 -11.47 14.19
CA SER A 51 10.17 -10.97 14.95
C SER A 51 10.25 -9.44 15.00
N GLY A 52 9.30 -8.71 14.39
CA GLY A 52 9.31 -7.25 14.33
C GLY A 52 10.39 -6.66 13.42
N LYS A 53 11.13 -7.49 12.68
CA LYS A 53 12.19 -7.06 11.75
C LYS A 53 11.65 -6.49 10.43
N MET A 54 10.36 -6.63 10.17
CA MET A 54 9.70 -6.13 8.97
C MET A 54 8.27 -5.71 9.29
N ALA A 55 7.91 -4.51 8.87
CA ALA A 55 6.53 -4.02 8.94
C ALA A 55 5.65 -4.79 7.92
N PRO A 56 4.55 -5.42 8.35
CA PRO A 56 3.65 -6.11 7.44
C PRO A 56 2.75 -5.13 6.67
N ALA A 57 2.34 -5.51 5.46
CA ALA A 57 1.21 -4.86 4.79
C ALA A 57 -0.10 -5.19 5.52
N TRP A 58 -1.08 -4.28 5.51
CA TRP A 58 -2.36 -4.48 6.20
C TRP A 58 -3.06 -5.80 5.81
N ARG A 59 -3.05 -6.12 4.51
CA ARG A 59 -3.63 -7.38 3.99
C ARG A 59 -3.02 -8.63 4.65
N LEU A 60 -1.72 -8.61 4.96
CA LEU A 60 -1.06 -9.71 5.65
C LEU A 60 -1.49 -9.79 7.12
N VAL A 61 -1.61 -8.65 7.81
CA VAL A 61 -2.10 -8.59 9.20
C VAL A 61 -3.49 -9.21 9.34
N VAL A 62 -4.41 -8.85 8.44
CA VAL A 62 -5.78 -9.40 8.42
C VAL A 62 -5.78 -10.91 8.17
N LYS A 63 -5.00 -11.39 7.19
CA LYS A 63 -4.87 -12.83 6.90
C LYS A 63 -4.31 -13.60 8.09
N LEU A 64 -3.24 -13.10 8.70
CA LEU A 64 -2.65 -13.71 9.89
C LEU A 64 -3.64 -13.73 11.06
N GLY A 65 -4.36 -12.62 11.31
CA GLY A 65 -5.39 -12.57 12.34
C GLY A 65 -6.46 -13.65 12.16
N ARG A 66 -6.95 -13.82 10.92
CA ARG A 66 -7.91 -14.88 10.58
C ARG A 66 -7.35 -16.29 10.81
N GLU A 67 -6.16 -16.58 10.28
CA GLU A 67 -5.55 -17.92 10.41
C GLU A 67 -5.18 -18.27 11.86
N LEU A 68 -4.86 -17.26 12.68
CA LEU A 68 -4.55 -17.44 14.10
C LEU A 68 -5.79 -17.44 15.01
N GLY A 69 -6.99 -17.40 14.44
CA GLY A 69 -8.25 -17.43 15.20
C GLY A 69 -8.55 -16.16 15.99
N VAL A 70 -7.92 -15.03 15.64
CA VAL A 70 -8.18 -13.74 16.28
C VAL A 70 -9.47 -13.15 15.74
N SER A 71 -10.33 -12.65 16.64
CA SER A 71 -11.60 -12.06 16.25
C SER A 71 -11.40 -10.86 15.30
N THR A 72 -12.30 -10.70 14.33
CA THR A 72 -12.25 -9.55 13.41
C THR A 72 -12.35 -8.22 14.17
N ALA A 73 -13.09 -8.18 15.28
CA ALA A 73 -13.21 -7.00 16.12
C ALA A 73 -11.85 -6.60 16.72
N THR A 74 -11.10 -7.55 17.29
CA THR A 74 -9.75 -7.31 17.83
C THR A 74 -8.80 -6.81 16.75
N VAL A 75 -8.79 -7.45 15.57
CA VAL A 75 -7.93 -7.01 14.45
C VAL A 75 -8.25 -5.57 14.05
N GLN A 76 -9.52 -5.21 13.93
CA GLN A 76 -9.93 -3.88 13.48
C GLN A 76 -9.79 -2.80 14.57
N GLN A 77 -10.09 -3.10 15.82
CA GLN A 77 -10.13 -2.10 16.90
C GLN A 77 -8.78 -1.93 17.60
N GLU A 78 -7.96 -2.98 17.65
CA GLU A 78 -6.71 -2.98 18.39
C GLU A 78 -5.50 -2.98 17.45
N TRP A 79 -5.48 -3.82 16.43
CA TRP A 79 -4.31 -3.96 15.57
C TRP A 79 -4.25 -2.92 14.46
N HIS A 80 -5.38 -2.53 13.89
CA HIS A 80 -5.43 -1.53 12.81
C HIS A 80 -4.87 -0.16 13.24
N PRO A 81 -5.20 0.40 14.42
CA PRO A 81 -4.60 1.67 14.85
C PRO A 81 -3.08 1.58 15.04
N LEU A 82 -2.57 0.44 15.54
CA LEU A 82 -1.14 0.20 15.67
C LEU A 82 -0.47 0.14 14.28
N TRP A 83 -1.11 -0.52 13.32
CA TRP A 83 -0.63 -0.60 11.96
C TRP A 83 -0.59 0.78 11.28
N ILE A 84 -1.66 1.59 11.40
CA ILE A 84 -1.70 2.95 10.86
C ILE A 84 -0.58 3.82 11.43
N ALA A 85 -0.38 3.79 12.76
CA ALA A 85 0.67 4.57 13.41
C ALA A 85 2.07 4.16 12.92
N ALA A 86 2.32 2.84 12.81
CA ALA A 86 3.58 2.31 12.32
C ALA A 86 3.83 2.63 10.83
N ASP A 87 2.82 2.46 9.97
CA ASP A 87 2.90 2.72 8.54
C ASP A 87 3.05 4.22 8.25
N SER A 88 2.27 5.07 8.93
CA SER A 88 2.38 6.53 8.81
C SER A 88 3.78 7.03 9.17
N HIS A 89 4.39 6.47 10.20
CA HIS A 89 5.77 6.81 10.57
C HIS A 89 6.76 6.37 9.49
N ARG A 90 6.59 5.18 8.91
CA ARG A 90 7.45 4.69 7.81
C ARG A 90 7.42 5.61 6.59
N TRP A 91 6.27 6.20 6.27
CA TRP A 91 6.16 7.16 5.16
C TRP A 91 6.65 8.57 5.52
N ARG A 92 6.63 8.95 6.80
CA ARG A 92 7.10 10.25 7.27
C ARG A 92 8.60 10.34 7.45
N VAL A 93 9.29 9.25 7.76
CA VAL A 93 10.75 9.24 7.78
C VAL A 93 11.21 9.40 6.33
N PRO A 94 11.79 10.55 5.94
CA PRO A 94 12.41 10.66 4.64
C PRO A 94 13.47 9.57 4.61
N SER A 95 13.35 8.63 3.66
CA SER A 95 14.36 7.61 3.44
C SER A 95 15.73 8.31 3.40
N SER A 96 16.53 8.19 4.45
CA SER A 96 17.86 8.80 4.53
C SER A 96 18.82 8.16 3.52
N SER A 97 18.37 7.07 2.88
CA SER A 97 18.91 6.47 1.67
C SER A 97 18.19 6.96 0.40
N ARG A 98 17.77 8.23 0.34
CA ARG A 98 17.84 8.90 -0.94
C ARG A 98 19.34 9.00 -1.23
N PRO A 99 19.89 8.38 -2.30
CA PRO A 99 21.18 8.81 -2.80
C PRO A 99 21.13 10.34 -2.90
N ALA A 100 22.28 11.02 -2.81
CA ALA A 100 22.37 12.40 -3.21
C ALA A 100 22.01 12.46 -4.71
N TYR A 101 20.71 12.38 -5.02
CA TYR A 101 20.15 12.69 -6.30
C TYR A 101 20.67 14.10 -6.54
N GLY A 102 21.44 14.26 -7.62
CA GLY A 102 22.03 15.55 -7.98
C GLY A 102 20.98 16.65 -8.02
N ALA A 103 21.43 17.90 -8.20
CA ALA A 103 20.56 19.07 -8.29
C ALA A 103 19.26 18.74 -9.04
N GLY A 104 18.16 18.71 -8.31
CA GLY A 104 16.83 18.42 -8.82
C GLY A 104 15.87 19.49 -8.33
N GLU A 105 14.68 19.49 -8.88
CA GLU A 105 13.64 20.47 -8.54
C GLU A 105 12.27 19.80 -8.43
N SER A 106 11.33 20.50 -7.79
CA SER A 106 9.96 20.01 -7.63
C SER A 106 9.11 20.42 -8.83
N CYS A 107 8.48 19.45 -9.49
CA CYS A 107 7.57 19.72 -10.59
C CYS A 107 6.30 20.41 -10.08
N GLN A 108 5.96 21.59 -10.64
CA GLN A 108 4.76 22.33 -10.24
C GLN A 108 3.45 21.68 -10.69
N THR A 109 3.49 20.77 -11.68
CA THR A 109 2.30 20.09 -12.20
C THR A 109 1.84 18.96 -11.29
N CYS A 110 2.76 18.16 -10.76
CA CYS A 110 2.43 16.94 -9.99
C CYS A 110 3.02 16.90 -8.57
N GLY A 111 3.92 17.82 -8.21
CA GLY A 111 4.57 17.88 -6.90
C GLY A 111 5.72 16.88 -6.70
N CYS A 112 6.08 16.09 -7.71
CA CYS A 112 7.18 15.13 -7.63
C CYS A 112 8.55 15.83 -7.67
N TRP A 113 9.52 15.31 -6.91
CA TRP A 113 10.93 15.70 -7.02
C TRP A 113 11.58 14.98 -8.21
N VAL A 114 12.19 15.74 -9.12
CA VAL A 114 12.79 15.20 -10.35
C VAL A 114 14.19 15.74 -10.55
N THR A 115 15.08 14.92 -11.11
CA THR A 115 16.48 15.29 -11.40
C THR A 115 16.68 15.83 -12.82
N ASP A 116 15.66 15.68 -13.68
CA ASP A 116 15.64 16.16 -15.07
C ASP A 116 14.21 16.65 -15.34
N ILE A 117 14.01 17.96 -15.14
CA ILE A 117 12.69 18.59 -15.24
C ILE A 117 12.16 18.58 -16.66
N ASP A 118 13.04 18.62 -17.66
CA ASP A 118 12.66 18.67 -19.07
C ASP A 118 12.15 17.32 -19.55
N ARG A 119 12.87 16.23 -19.24
CA ARG A 119 12.40 14.87 -19.53
C ARG A 119 11.08 14.57 -18.83
N HIS A 120 10.90 15.05 -17.60
CA HIS A 120 9.65 14.87 -16.87
C HIS A 120 8.50 15.69 -17.46
N ARG A 121 8.76 16.91 -17.92
CA ARG A 121 7.76 17.75 -18.61
C ARG A 121 7.30 17.12 -19.92
N ALA A 122 8.22 16.61 -20.73
CA ALA A 122 7.90 15.91 -21.97
C ALA A 122 7.00 14.68 -21.72
N TRP A 123 7.22 13.97 -20.60
CA TRP A 123 6.34 12.86 -20.20
C TRP A 123 4.91 13.32 -19.86
N HIS A 124 4.74 14.48 -19.22
CA HIS A 124 3.42 15.07 -18.98
C HIS A 124 2.70 15.43 -20.29
N GLU A 125 3.43 15.98 -21.27
CA GLU A 125 2.88 16.32 -22.59
C GLU A 125 2.40 15.07 -23.34
N ASP A 126 3.22 14.02 -23.42
CA ASP A 126 2.85 12.73 -24.04
C ASP A 126 1.62 12.09 -23.36
N LEU A 127 1.54 12.11 -22.02
CA LEU A 127 0.37 11.62 -21.31
C LEU A 127 -0.90 12.43 -21.62
N ASN A 128 -0.79 13.75 -21.68
CA ASN A 128 -1.91 14.63 -22.01
C ASN A 128 -2.41 14.36 -23.44
N GLU A 129 -1.50 14.21 -24.40
CA GLU A 129 -1.84 13.85 -25.78
C GLU A 129 -2.54 12.49 -25.87
N ARG A 130 -2.02 11.47 -25.20
CA ARG A 130 -2.64 10.14 -25.19
C ARG A 130 -4.04 10.17 -24.60
N THR A 131 -4.21 10.91 -23.51
CA THR A 131 -5.52 11.06 -22.85
C THR A 131 -6.51 11.81 -23.75
N ALA A 132 -6.06 12.87 -24.44
CA ALA A 132 -6.88 13.60 -25.41
C ALA A 132 -7.31 12.72 -26.59
N ARG A 133 -6.39 11.95 -27.19
CA ARG A 133 -6.71 11.02 -28.28
C ARG A 133 -7.69 9.93 -27.84
N ALA A 134 -7.55 9.40 -26.62
CA ALA A 134 -8.48 8.42 -26.08
C ALA A 134 -9.89 9.00 -25.90
N ALA A 135 -10.00 10.22 -25.37
CA ALA A 135 -11.27 10.92 -25.21
C ALA A 135 -11.94 11.22 -26.57
N GLU A 136 -11.16 11.63 -27.58
CA GLU A 136 -11.66 11.85 -28.93
C GLU A 136 -12.17 10.56 -29.59
N SER A 137 -11.43 9.46 -29.45
CA SER A 137 -11.84 8.15 -29.95
C SER A 137 -13.17 7.68 -29.35
N LEU A 138 -13.34 7.85 -28.03
CA LEU A 138 -14.60 7.56 -27.33
C LEU A 138 -15.76 8.41 -27.87
N ARG A 139 -15.53 9.71 -28.08
CA ARG A 139 -16.53 10.61 -28.66
C ARG A 139 -16.97 10.15 -30.05
N TRP A 140 -16.03 9.76 -30.92
CA TRP A 140 -16.34 9.26 -32.25
C TRP A 140 -17.09 7.91 -32.24
N ALA A 141 -16.76 7.02 -31.29
CA ALA A 141 -17.50 5.78 -31.10
C ALA A 141 -18.97 6.04 -30.71
N THR A 142 -19.21 6.92 -29.74
CA THR A 142 -20.56 7.30 -29.33
C THR A 142 -21.36 7.95 -30.46
N LEU A 143 -20.74 8.85 -31.24
CA LEU A 143 -21.41 9.48 -32.39
C LEU A 143 -21.76 8.47 -33.48
N ARG A 144 -20.91 7.45 -33.71
CA ARG A 144 -21.17 6.38 -34.69
C ARG A 144 -22.37 5.53 -34.28
N ASP A 145 -22.49 5.19 -33.00
CA ASP A 145 -23.59 4.38 -32.48
C ASP A 145 -24.93 5.14 -32.46
N ALA A 146 -24.89 6.47 -32.40
CA ALA A 146 -26.08 7.34 -32.44
C ALA A 146 -26.66 7.55 -33.85
N LEU A 147 -25.94 7.18 -34.92
CA LEU A 147 -26.45 7.31 -36.28
C LEU A 147 -27.36 6.11 -36.61
N PRO A 148 -28.60 6.35 -37.09
CA PRO A 148 -29.48 5.26 -37.51
C PRO A 148 -28.80 4.47 -38.63
N ARG A 149 -28.73 3.14 -38.47
CA ARG A 149 -28.25 2.24 -39.51
C ARG A 149 -29.17 2.44 -40.72
N ARG A 150 -28.64 3.03 -41.79
CA ARG A 150 -29.37 3.09 -43.06
C ARG A 150 -29.52 1.65 -43.54
N ASP A 151 -30.75 1.16 -43.50
CA ASP A 151 -31.10 -0.13 -44.09
C ASP A 151 -30.68 -0.10 -45.55
N ARG A 152 -29.72 -0.96 -45.87
CA ARG A 152 -29.23 -1.14 -47.23
C ARG A 152 -30.30 -1.95 -47.97
N PRO A 153 -30.82 -1.48 -49.11
CA PRO A 153 -31.78 -2.22 -49.91
C PRO A 153 -31.18 -3.52 -50.46
#